data_AF-A0A3A5JDT2-F1
#
_entry.id   AF-A0A3A5JDT2-F1
#
_cell.length_a   1.000
_cell.length_b   1.000
_cell.length_c   1.000
_cell.angle_alpha   90.00
_cell.angle_beta   90.00
_cell.angle_gamma   90.00
#
_symmetry.space_group_name_H-M   'P 1'
#
loop_
_entity.id
_entity.type
_entity.pdbx_description
1 polymer ?
#
loop_
_entity_poly.entity_id
_entity_poly.type
_entity_poly.pdbx_seq_one_letter_code
_entity_poly.pdbx_strand_id
1 'polypeptide(L)'
;MVDVFTIGLIVLAVVAVVFASQILGSIRMLVGNAIGGIIILLLANWIGFTVEITPLTLIITALAGVPGAILILLLSFGGIAFVPPGGHAPGQALVDVMVHNLQQIVATGHELLDYVNETNSTMNATSQTQNGSI
;
A
#
# COMPACT_ATOMS: atom_id res chain seq x y z
N MET A 1 -5.50 62.44 -20.11
CA MET A 1 -5.70 61.36 -21.09
C MET A 1 -5.60 60.04 -20.35
N VAL A 2 -6.48 59.08 -20.61
CA VAL A 2 -6.34 57.72 -20.06
C VAL A 2 -5.30 56.98 -20.89
N ASP A 3 -4.30 56.40 -20.23
CA ASP A 3 -3.18 55.73 -20.90
C ASP A 3 -3.49 54.24 -21.13
N VAL A 4 -2.93 53.65 -22.19
CA VAL A 4 -3.16 52.25 -22.56
C VAL A 4 -2.75 51.29 -21.44
N PHE A 5 -1.70 51.61 -20.68
CA PHE A 5 -1.29 50.84 -19.51
C PHE A 5 -2.36 50.79 -18.41
N THR A 6 -3.08 51.90 -18.19
CA THR A 6 -4.15 51.96 -17.19
C THR A 6 -5.31 51.06 -17.60
N ILE A 7 -5.69 51.10 -18.87
CA ILE A 7 -6.73 50.22 -19.43
C ILE A 7 -6.30 48.75 -19.32
N GLY A 8 -5.04 48.45 -19.66
CA GLY A 8 -4.48 47.10 -19.53
C GLY A 8 -4.50 46.56 -18.09
N LEU A 9 -4.13 47.38 -17.11
CA LEU A 9 -4.18 47.02 -15.69
C LEU A 9 -5.60 46.77 -15.19
N ILE A 10 -6.57 47.57 -15.63
CA ILE A 10 -7.98 47.38 -15.26
C ILE A 10 -8.50 46.07 -15.85
N VAL A 11 -8.21 45.78 -17.12
CA VAL A 11 -8.61 44.51 -17.76
C VAL A 11 -7.98 43.32 -17.05
N LEU A 12 -6.69 43.39 -16.72
CA LEU A 12 -5.99 42.34 -15.97
C LEU A 12 -6.62 42.12 -14.59
N ALA A 13 -6.93 43.21 -13.87
CA ALA A 13 -7.57 43.14 -12.56
C ALA A 13 -8.95 42.47 -12.65
N VAL A 14 -9.75 42.82 -13.66
CA VAL A 14 -11.07 42.19 -13.89
C VAL A 14 -10.92 40.70 -14.20
N VAL A 15 -9.98 40.32 -15.08
CA VAL A 15 -9.71 38.91 -15.39
C VAL A 15 -9.27 38.14 -14.14
N ALA A 16 -8.37 38.71 -13.32
CA ALA A 16 -7.92 38.11 -12.08
C ALA A 16 -9.07 37.89 -11.09
N VAL A 17 -9.98 38.87 -10.95
CA VAL A 17 -11.18 38.75 -10.10
C VAL A 17 -12.13 37.66 -10.61
N VAL A 18 -12.34 37.57 -11.92
CA VAL A 18 -13.18 36.51 -12.52
C VAL A 18 -12.58 35.14 -12.27
N PHE A 19 -11.27 34.96 -12.50
CA PHE A 19 -10.57 33.71 -12.20
C PHE A 19 -10.67 33.34 -10.71
N ALA A 20 -10.43 34.29 -9.81
CA ALA A 20 -10.57 34.07 -8.37
C ALA A 20 -11.99 33.64 -7.99
N SER A 21 -13.01 34.26 -8.59
CA SER A 21 -14.42 33.90 -8.36
C SER A 21 -14.78 32.51 -8.88
N GLN A 22 -14.20 32.08 -10.01
CA GLN A 22 -14.36 30.71 -10.53
C GLN A 22 -13.69 29.67 -9.63
N ILE A 23 -12.49 29.95 -9.14
CA ILE A 23 -11.79 29.07 -8.19
C ILE A 23 -12.64 28.90 -6.93
N LEU A 24 -13.20 29.98 -6.38
CA LEU A 24 -14.07 29.92 -5.21
C LEU A 24 -15.32 29.06 -5.43
N GLY A 25 -15.89 29.09 -6.64
CA GLY A 25 -17.00 28.22 -7.03
C GLY A 25 -16.60 26.74 -7.05
N SER A 26 -15.43 26.43 -7.61
CA SER A 26 -14.90 25.06 -7.73
C SER A 26 -14.58 24.43 -6.37
N ILE A 27 -14.23 25.23 -5.35
CA ILE A 27 -13.97 24.72 -3.99
C ILE A 27 -15.18 23.96 -3.44
N ARG A 28 -16.42 24.41 -3.73
CA ARG A 28 -17.63 23.72 -3.27
C ARG A 28 -17.73 22.30 -3.82
N MET A 29 -17.37 22.12 -5.09
CA MET A 29 -17.35 20.81 -5.74
C MET A 29 -16.20 19.93 -5.19
N LEU A 30 -15.03 20.52 -4.96
CA LEU A 30 -13.89 19.84 -4.37
C LEU A 30 -14.20 19.30 -2.96
N VAL A 31 -14.88 20.10 -2.14
CA VAL A 31 -15.31 19.71 -0.79
C VAL A 31 -16.32 18.57 -0.87
N GLY A 32 -17.29 18.60 -1.80
CA GLY A 32 -18.24 17.51 -1.99
C GLY A 32 -17.56 16.19 -2.36
N ASN A 33 -16.60 16.23 -3.28
CA ASN A 33 -15.81 15.06 -3.68
C ASN A 33 -14.96 14.54 -2.52
N ALA A 34 -14.27 15.43 -1.80
CA ALA A 34 -13.48 15.07 -0.63
C ALA A 34 -14.33 14.41 0.45
N ILE A 35 -15.48 15.00 0.80
CA ILE A 35 -16.40 14.44 1.79
C ILE A 35 -16.89 13.06 1.35
N GLY A 36 -17.35 12.91 0.10
CA GLY A 36 -17.84 11.63 -0.41
C GLY A 36 -16.77 10.54 -0.35
N GLY A 37 -15.55 10.85 -0.75
CA GLY A 37 -14.47 9.89 -0.68
C GLY A 37 -13.95 9.63 0.74
N ILE A 38 -13.91 10.63 1.63
CA ILE A 38 -13.57 10.45 3.05
C ILE A 38 -14.60 9.55 3.73
N ILE A 39 -15.90 9.75 3.45
CA ILE A 39 -16.96 8.89 3.98
C ILE A 39 -16.72 7.43 3.55
N ILE A 40 -16.34 7.19 2.29
CA ILE A 40 -16.04 5.85 1.80
C ILE A 40 -14.82 5.25 2.49
N LEU A 41 -13.72 6.00 2.59
CA LEU A 41 -12.52 5.54 3.30
C LEU A 41 -12.81 5.22 4.77
N LEU A 42 -13.65 6.03 5.42
CA LEU A 42 -14.05 5.83 6.80
C LEU A 42 -14.94 4.59 6.96
N LEU A 43 -15.90 4.37 6.05
CA LEU A 43 -16.72 3.16 6.01
C LEU A 43 -15.88 1.92 5.79
N ALA A 44 -14.89 1.99 4.89
CA ALA A 44 -14.01 0.88 4.63
C ALA A 44 -13.15 0.53 5.86
N ASN A 45 -12.63 1.55 6.56
CA ASN A 45 -11.93 1.36 7.82
C ASN A 45 -12.82 0.69 8.88
N TRP A 46 -14.11 1.03 8.91
CA TRP A 46 -15.07 0.40 9.81
C TRP A 46 -15.33 -1.08 9.49
N ILE A 47 -15.23 -1.47 8.22
CA ILE A 47 -15.35 -2.87 7.75
C ILE A 47 -14.03 -3.65 7.98
N GLY A 48 -12.95 -2.98 8.39
CA GLY A 48 -11.64 -3.60 8.65
C GLY A 48 -10.63 -3.45 7.52
N PHE A 49 -10.89 -2.57 6.54
CA PHE A 49 -9.87 -2.16 5.56
C PHE A 49 -8.98 -1.06 6.14
N THR A 50 -7.77 -1.42 6.54
CA THR A 50 -6.83 -0.48 7.13
C THR A 50 -6.16 0.36 6.04
N VAL A 51 -6.74 1.53 5.74
CA VAL A 51 -6.15 2.52 4.83
C VAL A 51 -5.40 3.59 5.64
N GLU A 52 -4.17 3.86 5.27
CA GLU A 52 -3.38 4.93 5.87
C GLU A 52 -3.92 6.30 5.43
N ILE A 53 -4.56 7.03 6.35
CA ILE A 53 -5.05 8.39 6.09
C ILE A 53 -3.85 9.36 6.10
N THR A 54 -3.24 9.55 4.94
CA THR A 54 -2.14 10.50 4.72
C THR A 54 -2.62 11.73 3.97
N PRO A 55 -1.88 12.86 3.99
CA PRO A 55 -2.18 14.01 3.15
C PRO A 55 -2.31 13.65 1.67
N LEU A 56 -1.54 12.67 1.19
CA LEU A 56 -1.63 12.15 -0.19
C LEU A 56 -3.00 11.52 -0.46
N THR A 57 -3.48 10.64 0.43
CA THR A 57 -4.81 10.03 0.27
C THR A 57 -5.92 11.06 0.26
N LEU A 58 -5.83 12.10 1.09
CA LEU A 58 -6.80 13.20 1.08
C LEU A 58 -6.76 13.98 -0.24
N ILE A 59 -5.58 14.26 -0.80
CA ILE A 59 -5.46 14.98 -2.07
C ILE A 59 -6.06 14.16 -3.22
N ILE A 60 -5.71 12.87 -3.32
CA ILE A 60 -6.24 11.98 -4.35
C ILE A 60 -7.77 11.89 -4.24
N THR A 61 -8.26 11.73 -3.02
CA THR A 61 -9.69 11.65 -2.72
C THR A 61 -10.42 12.98 -2.95
N ALA A 62 -9.78 14.13 -2.72
CA ALA A 62 -10.39 15.43 -3.01
C ALA A 62 -10.49 15.67 -4.52
N LEU A 63 -9.46 15.29 -5.29
CA LEU A 63 -9.42 15.48 -6.74
C LEU A 63 -10.37 14.55 -7.47
N ALA A 64 -10.36 13.25 -7.13
CA ALA A 64 -11.16 12.24 -7.82
C ALA A 64 -12.47 11.91 -7.10
N GLY A 65 -12.63 12.24 -5.82
CA GLY A 65 -13.83 11.95 -5.04
C GLY A 65 -14.00 10.47 -4.74
N VAL A 66 -15.23 9.99 -4.90
CA VAL A 66 -15.64 8.59 -4.77
C VAL A 66 -14.77 7.63 -5.60
N PRO A 67 -14.55 7.83 -6.92
CA PRO A 67 -13.68 6.94 -7.68
C PRO A 67 -12.21 6.98 -7.21
N GLY A 68 -11.75 8.10 -6.62
CA GLY A 68 -10.44 8.18 -5.97
C GLY A 68 -10.34 7.31 -4.73
N ALA A 69 -11.35 7.37 -3.85
CA ALA A 69 -11.41 6.54 -2.66
C ALA A 69 -11.41 5.04 -3.00
N ILE A 70 -12.17 4.64 -4.02
CA ILE A 70 -12.19 3.25 -4.51
C ILE A 70 -10.79 2.83 -4.98
N LEU A 71 -10.09 3.69 -5.74
CA LEU A 71 -8.75 3.38 -6.23
C LEU A 71 -7.74 3.19 -5.10
N ILE A 72 -7.79 4.07 -4.09
CA ILE A 72 -6.96 3.95 -2.87
C ILE A 72 -7.27 2.65 -2.14
N LEU A 73 -8.57 2.31 -2.02
CA LEU A 73 -9.01 1.09 -1.35
C LEU A 73 -8.47 -0.16 -2.02
N LEU A 74 -8.52 -0.20 -3.36
CA LEU A 74 -7.97 -1.30 -4.15
C LEU A 74 -6.45 -1.40 -3.97
N LEU A 75 -5.76 -0.26 -3.95
CA LEU A 75 -4.30 -0.21 -3.80
C LEU A 75 -3.85 -0.66 -2.40
N SER A 76 -4.60 -0.27 -1.37
CA SER A 76 -4.41 -0.69 0.02
C SER A 76 -4.73 -2.18 0.21
N PHE A 77 -5.81 -2.67 -0.39
CA PHE A 77 -6.17 -4.09 -0.35
C PHE A 77 -5.11 -5.00 -0.96
N GLY A 78 -4.51 -4.58 -2.08
CA GLY A 78 -3.42 -5.30 -2.74
C GLY A 78 -2.06 -5.19 -2.03
N GLY A 79 -1.96 -4.41 -0.94
CA GLY A 79 -0.69 -4.20 -0.25
C GLY A 79 0.32 -3.33 -1.01
N ILE A 80 -0.11 -2.62 -2.05
CA ILE A 80 0.78 -1.92 -2.99
C ILE A 80 1.10 -0.50 -2.50
N ALA A 81 0.14 0.16 -1.84
CA ALA A 81 0.31 1.52 -1.31
C ALA A 81 -0.72 1.82 -0.22
N PHE A 82 -0.45 2.82 0.62
CA PHE A 82 -1.35 3.32 1.67
C PHE A 82 -1.72 2.25 2.73
N VAL A 83 -0.79 1.34 3.01
CA VAL A 83 -0.89 0.37 4.08
C VAL A 83 -0.15 0.91 5.30
N PRO A 84 -0.80 1.03 6.47
CA PRO A 84 -0.13 1.49 7.66
C PRO A 84 1.06 0.60 8.04
N PRO A 85 2.14 1.16 8.63
CA PRO A 85 3.24 0.37 9.17
C PRO A 85 2.72 -0.60 10.26
N GLY A 86 2.60 -1.89 9.92
CA GLY A 86 2.04 -2.94 10.79
C GLY A 86 0.57 -3.29 10.52
N GLY A 87 -0.08 -2.65 9.56
CA GLY A 87 -1.38 -3.07 9.04
C GLY A 87 -1.23 -4.29 8.14
N HIS A 88 -1.82 -5.42 8.52
CA HIS A 88 -1.87 -6.59 7.66
C HIS A 88 -2.96 -6.34 6.63
N ALA A 89 -2.58 -6.11 5.37
CA ALA A 89 -3.58 -6.09 4.30
C ALA A 89 -4.31 -7.45 4.33
N PRO A 90 -5.64 -7.52 4.07
CA PRO A 90 -6.34 -8.80 4.08
C PRO A 90 -5.70 -9.85 3.15
N GLY A 91 -5.06 -9.42 2.06
CA GLY A 91 -4.29 -10.29 1.17
C GLY A 91 -2.94 -10.75 1.75
N GLN A 92 -2.33 -10.01 2.68
CA GLN A 92 -1.07 -10.41 3.33
C GLN A 92 -1.27 -11.56 4.32
N ALA A 93 -2.43 -11.68 4.97
CA ALA A 93 -2.70 -12.80 5.87
C ALA A 93 -2.55 -14.16 5.17
N LEU A 94 -2.92 -14.26 3.89
CA LEU A 94 -2.72 -15.47 3.09
C LEU A 94 -1.24 -15.72 2.78
N VAL A 95 -0.47 -14.65 2.52
CA VAL A 95 0.97 -14.72 2.29
C VAL A 95 1.70 -15.13 3.57
N ASP A 96 1.32 -14.58 4.73
CA ASP A 96 1.90 -14.94 6.03
C ASP A 96 1.67 -16.42 6.35
N VAL A 97 0.47 -16.94 6.08
CA VAL A 97 0.19 -18.38 6.23
C VAL A 97 1.05 -19.21 5.28
N MET A 98 1.21 -18.79 4.02
CA MET A 98 2.09 -19.51 3.07
C MET A 98 3.56 -19.47 3.50
N VAL A 99 4.07 -18.31 3.93
CA VAL A 99 5.45 -18.13 4.40
C VAL A 99 5.70 -18.94 5.66
N HIS A 100 4.75 -18.96 6.60
CA HIS A 100 4.85 -19.74 7.81
C HIS A 100 4.94 -21.25 7.52
N ASN A 101 4.06 -21.77 6.66
CA ASN A 101 4.12 -23.18 6.24
C ASN A 101 5.43 -23.51 5.50
N LEU A 102 5.92 -22.62 4.64
CA LEU A 102 7.19 -22.79 3.94
C LEU A 102 8.37 -22.85 4.92
N GLN A 103 8.41 -21.97 5.91
CA GLN A 103 9.44 -21.97 6.94
C GLN A 103 9.43 -23.27 7.75
N GLN A 104 8.23 -23.78 8.08
CA GLN A 104 8.09 -25.05 8.77
C GLN A 104 8.63 -26.22 7.92
N ILE A 105 8.30 -26.27 6.63
CA ILE A 105 8.81 -27.29 5.71
C ILE A 105 10.33 -27.23 5.58
N VAL A 106 10.90 -26.02 5.47
CA VAL A 106 12.35 -25.82 5.36
C VAL A 106 13.06 -26.25 6.65
N ALA A 107 12.52 -25.92 7.82
CA ALA A 107 13.07 -26.33 9.10
C ALA A 107 13.08 -27.86 9.25
N THR A 108 11.95 -28.52 8.98
CA THR A 108 11.88 -29.99 8.99
C THR A 108 12.80 -30.62 7.94
N GLY A 109 12.98 -29.98 6.79
CA GLY A 109 13.90 -30.43 5.75
C GLY A 109 15.37 -30.45 6.22
N HIS A 110 15.82 -29.44 6.97
CA HIS A 110 17.17 -29.41 7.52
C HIS A 110 17.42 -30.55 8.53
N GLU A 111 16.47 -30.80 9.44
CA GLU A 111 16.58 -31.90 10.40
C GLU A 111 16.67 -33.27 9.73
N LEU A 112 15.89 -33.49 8.67
CA LEU A 112 15.96 -34.73 7.89
C LEU A 112 17.30 -34.90 7.17
N LEU A 113 17.86 -33.83 6.62
CA LEU A 113 19.16 -33.87 5.95
C LEU A 113 20.29 -34.20 6.93
N ASP A 114 20.26 -33.60 8.12
CA ASP A 114 21.24 -33.88 9.17
C ASP A 114 21.14 -35.33 9.64
N TYR A 115 19.91 -35.82 9.87
CA TYR A 115 19.68 -37.22 10.22
C TYR A 115 20.21 -38.19 9.14
N VAL A 116 19.94 -37.91 7.87
CA VAL A 116 20.42 -38.75 6.75
C VAL A 116 21.94 -38.70 6.62
N ASN A 117 22.55 -37.53 6.79
CA ASN A 117 24.00 -37.36 6.71
C ASN A 117 24.72 -38.10 7.87
N GLU A 118 24.15 -38.04 9.07
CA GLU A 118 24.69 -38.78 10.22
C GLU A 118 24.51 -40.29 10.07
N THR A 119 23.38 -40.74 9.53
CA THR A 119 23.14 -42.15 9.20
C THR A 119 24.14 -42.67 8.15
N ASN A 120 24.42 -41.88 7.11
CA ASN A 120 25.43 -42.24 6.10
C ASN A 120 26.84 -42.27 6.70
N SER A 121 27.17 -41.33 7.58
CA SER A 121 28.48 -41.25 8.22
C SER A 121 28.75 -42.43 9.17
N THR A 122 27.73 -42.86 9.93
CA THR A 122 27.82 -44.04 10.80
C THR A 122 27.97 -45.35 10.01
N MET A 123 27.20 -45.53 8.93
CA MET A 123 27.35 -46.70 8.05
C MET A 123 28.75 -46.79 7.43
N ASN A 124 29.31 -45.66 6.99
CA ASN A 124 30.64 -45.62 6.38
C ASN A 124 31.79 -45.83 7.39
N ALA A 125 31.57 -45.51 8.67
CA ALA A 125 32.52 -45.82 9.74
C ALA A 125 32.54 -47.33 10.06
N THR A 126 31.37 -47.98 10.11
CA THR A 126 31.29 -49.44 10.35
C THR A 126 31.87 -50.29 9.22
N SER A 127 31.80 -49.85 7.96
CA SER A 127 32.38 -50.57 6.82
C SER A 127 33.92 -50.52 6.79
N GLN A 128 34.55 -49.49 7.35
CA GLN A 128 36.02 -49.41 7.45
C GLN A 128 36.58 -50.25 8.60
N THR A 129 35.87 -50.39 9.73
CA THR A 129 36.31 -51.27 10.84
C THR A 129 36.31 -52.74 10.45
N GLN A 130 35.41 -53.19 9.56
CA GLN A 130 35.41 -54.58 9.07
C GLN A 130 36.51 -54.88 8.04
N ASN A 131 37.00 -53.88 7.29
CA ASN A 131 38.00 -54.09 6.23
C ASN A 131 39.47 -53.94 6.71
N GLY A 132 39.68 -53.53 7.97
CA GLY A 132 41.00 -53.35 8.58
C GLY A 132 41.43 -54.46 9.55
N SER A 133 40.63 -55.52 9.70
CA SER A 133 40.89 -56.65 10.62
C SER A 133 41.03 -57.96 9.85
N ILE A 134 41.93 -57.99 8.87
CA ILE A 134 42.48 -59.21 8.26
C ILE A 134 44.00 -59.07 8.24
#